data_AF-A0A973DP55-F1
#
_entry.id   AF-A0A973DP55-F1
#
_cell.length_a   1.000
_cell.length_b   1.000
_cell.length_c   1.000
_cell.angle_alpha   90.00
_cell.angle_beta   90.00
_cell.angle_gamma   90.00
#
_symmetry.space_group_name_H-M   'P 1'
#
loop_
_entity.id
_entity.type
_entity.pdbx_description
1 polymer ?
#
loop_
_entity_poly.entity_id
_entity_poly.type
_entity_poly.pdbx_seq_one_letter_code
_entity_poly.pdbx_strand_id
1 'polypeptide(L)'
;VLMYCGLVGGVIALGLMAHWMAHEFGADPNHVQSIEVSAYTATPLYMVGFAVLYPELWFIMCVGLLGIAYAVYMLYTGVPIVMGIDEDRGFIYASSLVTVGLVFLVSMLGLTVFMWSSGLGPAFIS
;
A
#
# COMPACT_ATOMS: atom_id res chain seq x y z
N VAL A 1 -12.55 15.36 2.61
CA VAL A 1 -11.25 15.99 2.28
C VAL A 1 -10.09 15.29 2.99
N LEU A 2 -10.05 15.23 4.33
CA LEU A 2 -8.98 14.56 5.09
C LEU A 2 -8.70 13.09 4.66
N MET A 3 -9.76 12.29 4.46
CA MET A 3 -9.63 10.90 4.00
C MET A 3 -8.90 10.81 2.64
N TYR A 4 -9.29 11.63 1.67
CA TYR A 4 -8.69 11.62 0.33
C TYR A 4 -7.22 12.04 0.37
N CYS A 5 -6.88 13.08 1.14
CA CYS A 5 -5.49 13.47 1.36
C CYS A 5 -4.67 12.36 2.04
N GLY A 6 -5.27 11.62 2.97
CA GLY A 6 -4.63 10.47 3.62
C GLY A 6 -4.36 9.32 2.67
N LEU A 7 -5.30 9.00 1.77
CA LEU A 7 -5.12 7.95 0.76
C LEU A 7 -3.99 8.29 -0.22
N VAL A 8 -4.02 9.50 -0.79
CA VAL A 8 -2.97 9.96 -1.72
C VAL A 8 -1.61 10.07 -1.02
N GLY A 9 -1.59 10.64 0.18
CA GLY A 9 -0.38 10.74 1.00
C GLY A 9 0.20 9.37 1.36
N GLY A 10 -0.65 8.38 1.64
CA GLY A 10 -0.23 7.01 1.92
C GLY A 10 0.45 6.34 0.71
N VAL A 11 -0.07 6.52 -0.50
CA VAL A 11 0.55 5.99 -1.73
C VAL A 11 1.90 6.65 -2.00
N ILE A 12 1.99 7.97 -1.82
CA ILE A 12 3.25 8.71 -1.98
C ILE A 12 4.28 8.25 -0.94
N ALA A 13 3.87 8.08 0.32
CA ALA A 13 4.75 7.59 1.38
C ALA A 13 5.27 6.18 1.09
N LEU A 14 4.41 5.27 0.60
CA LEU A 14 4.82 3.93 0.17
C LEU A 14 5.78 3.98 -1.03
N GLY A 15 5.55 4.87 -1.99
CA GLY A 15 6.45 5.07 -3.14
C GLY A 15 7.82 5.59 -2.73
N LEU A 16 7.89 6.51 -1.76
CA LEU A 16 9.14 7.00 -1.17
C LEU A 16 9.88 5.90 -0.40
N MET A 17 9.16 5.09 0.37
CA MET A 17 9.75 3.93 1.06
C MET A 17 10.28 2.89 0.06
N ALA A 18 9.56 2.66 -1.05
CA ALA A 18 10.03 1.82 -2.14
C ALA A 18 11.31 2.39 -2.76
N HIS A 19 11.37 3.70 -3.01
CA HIS A 19 12.58 4.35 -3.53
C HIS A 19 13.77 4.19 -2.58
N TRP A 20 13.57 4.42 -1.28
CA TRP A 20 14.60 4.25 -0.26
C TRP A 20 15.09 2.80 -0.19
N MET A 21 14.17 1.83 -0.28
CA MET A 21 14.51 0.43 -0.28
C MET A 21 15.25 0.01 -1.57
N ALA A 22 14.91 0.58 -2.74
CA ALA A 22 15.61 0.31 -3.99
C ALA A 22 17.10 0.65 -3.90
N HIS A 23 17.41 1.77 -3.24
CA HIS A 23 18.79 2.22 -3.03
C HIS A 23 19.59 1.22 -2.19
N GLU A 24 18.99 0.64 -1.14
CA GLU A 24 19.63 -0.39 -0.28
C GLU A 24 19.92 -1.69 -1.05
N PHE A 25 19.08 -2.02 -2.04
CA PHE A 25 19.26 -3.20 -2.90
C PHE A 25 20.14 -2.93 -4.12
N GLY A 26 20.73 -1.73 -4.25
CA GLY A 26 21.67 -1.37 -5.30
C GLY A 26 21.03 -1.08 -6.66
N ALA A 27 19.72 -0.78 -6.69
CA ALA A 27 19.04 -0.27 -7.85
C ALA A 27 18.93 1.27 -7.75
N ASP A 28 19.12 1.97 -8.87
CA ASP A 28 18.90 3.42 -9.00
C ASP A 28 17.62 3.73 -9.80
N PRO A 29 16.41 3.38 -9.30
CA PRO A 29 15.18 3.74 -9.99
C PRO A 29 14.88 5.22 -9.80
N ASN A 30 14.27 5.83 -10.81
CA ASN A 30 13.76 7.19 -10.73
C ASN A 30 12.62 7.26 -9.69
N HIS A 31 12.43 8.42 -9.02
CA HIS A 31 11.36 8.60 -8.02
C HIS A 31 9.97 8.32 -8.61
N VAL A 32 9.78 8.59 -9.90
CA VAL A 32 8.54 8.32 -10.63
C VAL A 32 8.26 6.82 -10.72
N GLN A 33 9.27 6.00 -10.97
CA GLN A 33 9.14 4.54 -11.10
C GLN A 33 8.70 3.89 -9.78
N SER A 34 9.25 4.35 -8.65
CA SER A 34 8.84 3.85 -7.32
C SER A 34 7.39 4.20 -6.99
N ILE A 35 6.94 5.40 -7.38
CA ILE A 35 5.54 5.83 -7.20
C ILE A 35 4.61 5.04 -8.13
N GLU A 36 5.03 4.76 -9.37
CA GLU A 36 4.25 3.94 -10.31
C GLU A 36 3.96 2.55 -9.75
N VAL A 37 4.96 1.85 -9.20
CA VAL A 37 4.77 0.52 -8.58
C VAL A 37 3.79 0.57 -7.41
N SER A 38 3.88 1.57 -6.54
CA SER A 38 2.92 1.75 -5.44
C SER A 38 1.52 2.08 -5.93
N ALA A 39 1.38 2.91 -6.96
CA ALA A 39 0.08 3.28 -7.53
C ALA A 39 -0.61 2.08 -8.20
N TYR A 40 0.14 1.27 -8.94
CA TYR A 40 -0.37 0.03 -9.54
C TYR A 40 -0.85 -0.95 -8.47
N THR A 41 -0.07 -1.14 -7.41
CA THR A 41 -0.44 -2.03 -6.29
C THR A 41 -1.66 -1.54 -5.52
N ALA A 42 -1.82 -0.21 -5.36
CA ALA A 42 -2.94 0.39 -4.64
C ALA A 42 -4.27 0.30 -5.42
N THR A 43 -4.22 0.24 -6.75
CA THR A 43 -5.40 0.23 -7.63
C THR A 43 -6.41 -0.89 -7.30
N PRO A 44 -6.03 -2.18 -7.27
CA PRO A 44 -6.97 -3.24 -6.90
C PRO A 44 -7.48 -3.10 -5.46
N LEU A 45 -6.65 -2.58 -4.55
CA LEU A 45 -7.04 -2.34 -3.16
C LEU A 45 -8.13 -1.27 -3.05
N TYR A 46 -8.06 -0.21 -3.87
CA TYR A 46 -9.11 0.80 -3.96
C TYR A 46 -10.37 0.27 -4.66
N MET A 47 -10.22 -0.60 -5.66
CA MET A 47 -11.35 -1.24 -6.33
C MET A 47 -12.17 -2.15 -5.40
N VAL A 48 -11.54 -2.79 -4.39
CA VAL A 48 -12.26 -3.52 -3.34
C VAL A 48 -13.28 -2.63 -2.61
N GLY A 49 -13.04 -1.31 -2.55
CA GLY A 49 -13.98 -0.36 -1.95
C GLY A 49 -15.38 -0.38 -2.58
N PHE A 50 -15.51 -0.75 -3.86
CA PHE A 50 -16.82 -0.91 -4.51
C PHE A 50 -17.65 -2.07 -3.93
N ALA A 51 -17.02 -3.05 -3.28
CA ALA A 51 -17.74 -4.15 -2.63
C ALA A 51 -18.67 -3.68 -1.51
N VAL A 52 -18.43 -2.49 -0.95
CA VAL A 52 -19.26 -1.88 0.11
C VAL A 52 -20.67 -1.52 -0.40
N LEU A 53 -20.88 -1.45 -1.72
CA LEU A 53 -22.22 -1.27 -2.30
C LEU A 53 -23.18 -2.43 -1.96
N TYR A 54 -22.63 -3.62 -1.66
CA TYR A 54 -23.40 -4.76 -1.17
C TYR A 54 -22.76 -5.28 0.14
N PRO A 55 -23.16 -4.74 1.30
CA PRO A 55 -22.46 -4.92 2.57
C PRO A 55 -22.75 -6.26 3.26
N GLU A 56 -22.73 -7.35 2.50
CA GLU A 56 -22.77 -8.71 3.04
C GLU A 56 -21.36 -9.13 3.47
N LEU A 57 -21.23 -9.61 4.71
CA LEU A 57 -19.94 -9.86 5.34
C LEU A 57 -19.09 -10.85 4.54
N TRP A 58 -19.70 -11.96 4.10
CA TRP A 58 -19.03 -13.00 3.33
C TRP A 58 -18.54 -12.48 1.96
N PHE A 59 -19.33 -11.62 1.31
CA PHE A 59 -19.00 -11.04 0.02
C PHE A 59 -17.80 -10.08 0.15
N ILE A 60 -17.83 -9.19 1.14
CA ILE A 60 -16.71 -8.27 1.42
C ILE A 60 -15.44 -9.05 1.75
N MET A 61 -15.53 -10.12 2.56
CA MET A 61 -14.36 -10.94 2.88
C MET A 61 -13.76 -11.60 1.63
N CYS A 62 -14.60 -12.16 0.75
CA CYS A 62 -14.13 -12.77 -0.50
C CYS A 62 -13.48 -11.75 -1.43
N VAL A 63 -14.13 -10.60 -1.66
CA VAL A 63 -13.59 -9.55 -2.55
C VAL A 63 -12.33 -8.92 -1.97
N GLY A 64 -12.30 -8.69 -0.65
CA GLY A 64 -11.11 -8.19 0.05
C GLY A 64 -9.92 -9.14 -0.07
N LEU A 65 -10.15 -10.45 0.11
CA LEU A 65 -9.10 -11.46 -0.04
C LEU A 65 -8.58 -11.51 -1.48
N LEU A 66 -9.47 -11.50 -2.48
CA LEU A 66 -9.09 -11.46 -3.89
C LEU A 66 -8.32 -10.18 -4.24
N GLY A 67 -8.74 -9.04 -3.72
CA GLY A 67 -8.06 -7.76 -3.95
C GLY A 67 -6.66 -7.73 -3.35
N ILE A 68 -6.47 -8.24 -2.13
CA ILE A 68 -5.14 -8.36 -1.52
C ILE A 68 -4.27 -9.34 -2.30
N ALA A 69 -4.80 -10.52 -2.65
CA ALA A 69 -4.05 -11.50 -3.44
C ALA A 69 -3.60 -10.93 -4.78
N TYR A 70 -4.48 -10.19 -5.46
CA TYR A 70 -4.15 -9.53 -6.73
C TYR A 70 -3.16 -8.37 -6.57
N ALA A 71 -3.30 -7.56 -5.50
CA ALA A 71 -2.34 -6.50 -5.18
C ALA A 71 -0.93 -7.07 -4.95
N VAL A 72 -0.82 -8.15 -4.18
CA VAL A 72 0.46 -8.85 -3.95
C VAL A 72 1.02 -9.39 -5.26
N TYR A 73 0.21 -10.06 -6.08
CA TYR A 73 0.64 -10.53 -7.40
C TYR A 73 1.16 -9.40 -8.30
N MET A 74 0.47 -8.26 -8.33
CA MET A 74 0.86 -7.10 -9.11
C MET A 74 2.16 -6.45 -8.59
N LEU A 75 2.38 -6.49 -7.28
CA LEU A 75 3.64 -6.02 -6.68
C LEU A 75 4.81 -6.93 -7.04
N TYR A 76 4.65 -8.26 -6.92
CA TYR A 76 5.71 -9.22 -7.25
C TYR A 76 6.11 -9.20 -8.73
N THR A 77 5.16 -8.94 -9.63
CA THR A 77 5.43 -8.86 -11.08
C THR A 77 5.83 -7.45 -11.51
N GLY A 78 5.25 -6.40 -10.92
CA GLY A 78 5.50 -5.01 -11.30
C GLY A 78 6.86 -4.48 -10.83
N VAL A 79 7.32 -4.89 -9.65
CA VAL A 79 8.64 -4.51 -9.11
C VAL A 79 9.79 -4.82 -10.08
N PRO A 80 10.01 -6.08 -10.54
CA PRO A 80 11.14 -6.41 -11.40
C PRO A 80 11.05 -5.71 -12.76
N ILE A 81 9.84 -5.56 -13.32
CA ILE A 81 9.62 -4.90 -14.61
C ILE A 81 9.94 -3.41 -14.55
N VAL A 82 9.47 -2.70 -13.51
CA VAL A 82 9.59 -1.24 -13.41
C VAL A 82 10.99 -0.82 -12.94
N MET A 83 11.62 -1.61 -12.06
CA MET A 83 12.95 -1.29 -11.52
C MET A 83 14.11 -1.89 -12.34
N GLY A 84 13.84 -2.77 -13.31
CA GLY A 84 14.87 -3.36 -14.17
C GLY A 84 15.88 -4.23 -13.42
N ILE A 85 15.43 -4.91 -12.36
CA ILE A 85 16.25 -5.80 -11.53
C ILE A 85 16.08 -7.24 -12.04
N ASP A 86 17.15 -8.03 -12.03
CA ASP A 86 17.09 -9.47 -12.34
C ASP A 86 16.00 -10.18 -11.52
N GLU A 87 15.21 -11.03 -12.18
CA GLU A 87 14.02 -11.67 -11.61
C GLU A 87 14.31 -12.47 -10.33
N ASP A 88 15.51 -13.06 -10.24
CA ASP A 88 15.99 -13.78 -9.05
C ASP A 88 16.16 -12.89 -7.81
N ARG A 89 16.52 -11.61 -8.00
CA ARG A 89 16.63 -10.61 -6.92
C ARG A 89 15.32 -9.86 -6.70
N GLY A 90 14.49 -9.77 -7.74
CA GLY A 90 13.16 -9.15 -7.72
C GLY A 90 12.22 -9.79 -6.69
N PHE A 91 12.27 -11.11 -6.52
CA PHE A 91 11.45 -11.81 -5.52
C PHE A 91 11.78 -11.38 -4.08
N ILE A 92 13.08 -11.31 -3.74
CA ILE A 92 13.52 -10.89 -2.40
C ILE A 92 13.12 -9.44 -2.17
N TYR A 93 13.36 -8.57 -3.15
CA TYR A 93 12.99 -7.16 -3.06
C TYR A 93 11.47 -6.97 -2.88
N ALA A 94 10.65 -7.64 -3.69
CA ALA A 94 9.19 -7.57 -3.58
C ALA A 94 8.72 -8.03 -2.20
N SER A 95 9.29 -9.10 -1.65
CA SER A 95 8.96 -9.58 -0.31
C SER A 95 9.33 -8.56 0.78
N SER A 96 10.48 -7.90 0.66
CA SER A 96 10.89 -6.80 1.54
C SER A 96 9.95 -5.59 1.42
N LEU A 97 9.45 -5.31 0.22
CA LEU A 97 8.52 -4.20 0.01
C LEU A 97 7.17 -4.46 0.70
N VAL A 98 6.70 -5.71 0.65
CA VAL A 98 5.50 -6.14 1.39
C VAL A 98 5.69 -5.97 2.89
N THR A 99 6.84 -6.37 3.45
CA THR A 99 7.09 -6.24 4.90
C THR A 99 7.17 -4.79 5.33
N VAL A 100 7.84 -3.93 4.56
CA VAL A 100 7.88 -2.47 4.81
C VAL A 100 6.47 -1.87 4.73
N GLY A 101 5.67 -2.25 3.73
CA GLY A 101 4.28 -1.80 3.60
C GLY A 101 3.41 -2.22 4.79
N LEU A 102 3.59 -3.44 5.30
CA LEU A 102 2.89 -3.93 6.48
C LEU A 102 3.28 -3.16 7.75
N VAL A 103 4.58 -2.92 7.97
CA VAL A 103 5.07 -2.12 9.10
C VAL A 103 4.50 -0.71 9.02
N PHE A 104 4.53 -0.08 7.85
CA PHE A 104 3.95 1.24 7.63
C PHE A 104 2.45 1.29 7.96
N LEU A 105 1.68 0.28 7.52
CA LEU A 105 0.26 0.15 7.83
C LEU A 105 0.03 0.06 9.34
N VAL A 106 0.77 -0.80 10.04
CA VAL A 106 0.65 -0.96 11.50
C VAL A 106 1.05 0.32 12.23
N SER A 107 2.11 1.00 11.79
CA SER A 107 2.52 2.30 12.34
C SER A 107 1.44 3.36 12.16
N MET A 108 0.78 3.40 11.00
CA MET A 108 -0.32 4.35 10.74
C MET A 108 -1.54 4.06 11.63
N LEU A 109 -1.90 2.79 11.83
CA LEU A 109 -2.94 2.39 12.78
C LEU A 109 -2.59 2.82 14.21
N GLY A 110 -1.36 2.58 14.64
CA GLY A 110 -0.85 2.99 15.96
C GLY A 110 -0.89 4.50 16.16
N LEU A 111 -0.45 5.28 15.15
CA LEU A 111 -0.54 6.74 15.17
C LEU A 111 -1.99 7.22 15.27
N THR A 112 -2.92 6.55 14.58
CA THR A 112 -4.35 6.90 14.64
C THR A 112 -4.89 6.68 16.06
N VAL A 113 -4.60 5.53 16.68
CA VAL A 113 -5.00 5.24 18.06
C VAL A 113 -4.37 6.22 19.04
N PHE A 114 -3.09 6.56 18.85
CA PHE A 114 -2.39 7.55 19.67
C PHE A 114 -3.03 8.93 19.56
N MET A 115 -3.34 9.38 18.34
CA MET A 115 -4.01 10.66 18.10
C MET A 115 -5.39 10.70 18.76
N TRP A 116 -6.18 9.63 18.65
CA TRP A 116 -7.49 9.55 19.30
C TRP A 116 -7.36 9.58 20.83
N SER A 117 -6.35 8.91 21.39
CA SER A 117 -6.03 8.93 22.82
C SER A 117 -5.62 10.34 23.31
N SER A 118 -4.93 11.12 22.46
CA SER A 118 -4.54 12.50 22.76
C SER A 118 -5.67 13.54 22.71
N GLY A 119 -6.91 13.12 22.46
CA GLY A 119 -8.09 14.00 22.43
C GLY A 119 -8.49 14.49 21.03
N LEU A 120 -7.78 14.09 19.98
CA LEU A 120 -8.14 14.33 18.56
C LEU A 120 -9.09 13.23 18.03
N GLY A 121 -10.08 12.85 18.82
CA GLY A 121 -11.09 11.87 18.41
C GLY A 121 -12.11 12.48 17.43
N PRO A 122 -12.70 11.67 16.52
CA PRO A 122 -13.77 12.15 15.66
C PRO A 122 -14.97 12.60 16.50
N ALA A 123 -15.37 13.87 16.37
CA ALA A 123 -16.59 14.38 16.98
C ALA A 123 -17.78 13.85 16.17
N PHE A 124 -18.50 12.87 16.72
CA PHE A 124 -19.77 12.41 16.18
C PHE A 124 -20.83 13.47 16.47
N ILE A 125 -21.05 14.37 15.52
CA ILE A 125 -22.23 15.25 15.52
C ILE A 125 -23.42 14.37 15.14
N SER A 126 -24.39 14.25 16.06
CA SER A 126 -25.72 13.68 15.78
C SER A 126 -26.59 14.66 15.01
#